data_AF-A0A936D8V5-F1
#
_entry.id   AF-A0A936D8V5-F1
#
_cell.length_a   1.000
_cell.length_b   1.000
_cell.length_c   1.000
_cell.angle_alpha   90.00
_cell.angle_beta   90.00
_cell.angle_gamma   90.00
#
_symmetry.space_group_name_H-M   'P 1'
#
loop_
_entity.id
_entity.type
_entity.pdbx_description
1 polymer ?
#
loop_
_entity_poly.entity_id
_entity_poly.type
_entity_poly.pdbx_seq_one_letter_code
_entity_poly.pdbx_strand_id
1 'polypeptide(L)'
;MALAWACGSVEPDDGGASHGGATAGSDGSGADSSAGCTPGAEGCACTPGGACDGVLTCLSNLCVDAGPMCPVGEEGCPCTRGGTCDPGLQCVSTTCVAP
;
A
#
# COMPACT_ATOMS: atom_id res chain seq x y z
N MET A 1 21.62 19.50 55.67
CA MET A 1 21.33 18.55 54.58
C MET A 1 20.69 19.30 53.43
N ALA A 2 21.44 19.57 52.36
CA ALA A 2 20.93 20.17 51.13
C ALA A 2 20.77 19.06 50.08
N LEU A 3 19.55 18.83 49.60
CA LEU A 3 19.29 17.96 48.44
C LEU A 3 18.93 18.89 47.29
N ALA A 4 19.82 18.89 46.29
CA ALA A 4 19.80 19.75 45.13
C ALA A 4 18.70 19.32 44.16
N TRP A 5 17.77 20.23 43.89
CA TRP A 5 16.78 20.14 42.81
C TRP A 5 17.36 20.95 41.66
N ALA A 6 18.20 20.29 40.87
CA ALA A 6 18.63 20.77 39.57
C ALA A 6 18.13 19.76 38.53
N CYS A 7 16.85 19.85 38.18
CA CYS A 7 16.39 19.36 36.89
C CYS A 7 17.08 20.22 35.84
N GLY A 8 18.00 19.59 35.12
CA GLY A 8 18.98 20.23 34.24
C GLY A 8 18.36 21.19 33.25
N SER A 9 19.08 22.29 33.11
CA SER A 9 18.98 23.32 32.08
C SER A 9 18.74 22.73 30.70
N VAL A 10 17.62 23.13 30.09
CA VAL A 10 17.47 23.10 28.64
C VAL A 10 18.35 24.22 28.08
N GLU A 11 19.48 23.85 27.47
CA GLU A 11 20.28 24.76 26.65
C GLU A 11 19.75 24.69 25.20
N PRO A 12 19.38 25.84 24.59
CA PRO A 12 19.12 25.97 23.16
C PRO A 12 20.39 26.40 22.39
N ASP A 13 20.31 26.33 21.05
CA ASP A 13 21.28 26.77 20.03
C ASP A 13 22.47 25.82 19.75
N ASP A 14 22.93 25.53 18.53
CA ASP A 14 22.50 25.85 17.17
C ASP A 14 23.36 25.04 16.19
N GLY A 15 22.84 24.75 15.00
CA GLY A 15 23.64 24.57 13.79
C GLY A 15 24.39 23.23 13.61
N GLY A 16 23.77 22.30 12.88
CA GLY A 16 24.45 21.14 12.30
C GLY A 16 23.78 20.69 11.00
N ALA A 17 24.03 21.42 9.91
CA ALA A 17 23.57 21.09 8.56
C ALA A 17 23.99 19.66 8.16
N SER A 18 23.04 18.71 8.19
CA SER A 18 23.31 17.35 7.72
C SER A 18 23.06 17.28 6.21
N HIS A 19 24.09 17.68 5.47
CA HIS A 19 24.25 17.29 4.07
C HIS A 19 24.68 15.83 4.01
N GLY A 20 23.95 15.05 3.21
CA GLY A 20 24.56 14.03 2.37
C GLY A 20 24.55 12.59 2.90
N GLY A 21 23.90 11.74 2.11
CA GLY A 21 24.54 10.51 1.66
C GLY A 21 24.10 9.24 2.38
N ALA A 22 23.18 8.52 1.74
CA ALA A 22 22.93 7.10 1.99
C ALA A 22 24.24 6.28 1.90
N THR A 23 24.42 5.29 2.78
CA THR A 23 24.46 3.86 2.43
C THR A 23 24.89 3.00 3.64
N ALA A 24 24.24 1.84 3.73
CA ALA A 24 24.64 0.61 4.43
C ALA A 24 24.64 0.58 5.97
N GLY A 25 23.72 -0.21 6.51
CA GLY A 25 23.71 -0.63 7.91
C GLY A 25 22.58 -1.62 8.18
N SER A 26 22.76 -2.87 7.75
CA SER A 26 21.96 -4.01 8.20
C SER A 26 22.40 -4.36 9.61
N ASP A 27 21.57 -4.13 10.64
CA ASP A 27 21.56 -4.85 11.93
C ASP A 27 20.42 -4.29 12.80
N GLY A 28 19.30 -5.01 12.90
CA GLY A 28 18.18 -4.59 13.74
C GLY A 28 16.94 -5.47 13.61
N SER A 29 16.93 -6.61 14.29
CA SER A 29 15.73 -7.44 14.47
C SER A 29 14.75 -6.75 15.41
N GLY A 30 13.72 -6.13 14.84
CA GLY A 30 12.47 -5.75 15.50
C GLY A 30 11.32 -6.28 14.64
N ALA A 31 10.52 -7.18 15.19
CA ALA A 31 9.42 -7.80 14.47
C ALA A 31 8.28 -6.79 14.26
N ASP A 32 8.25 -6.19 13.09
CA ASP A 32 7.00 -5.83 12.45
C ASP A 32 6.97 -6.67 11.17
N SER A 33 5.94 -7.48 10.97
CA SER A 33 5.72 -8.24 9.73
C SER A 33 5.51 -7.36 8.48
N SER A 34 5.92 -6.09 8.55
CA SER A 34 5.87 -5.04 7.53
C SER A 34 7.27 -4.68 7.00
N ALA A 35 8.36 -5.18 7.61
CA ALA A 35 9.75 -4.85 7.23
C ALA A 35 10.30 -5.64 6.02
N GLY A 36 9.44 -6.36 5.29
CA GLY A 36 9.78 -7.01 4.02
C GLY A 36 9.06 -6.41 2.81
N CYS A 37 8.34 -5.30 3.00
CA CYS A 37 7.40 -4.80 2.01
C CYS A 37 7.87 -3.45 1.46
N THR A 38 8.28 -3.42 0.19
CA THR A 38 8.59 -2.18 -0.52
C THR A 38 7.28 -1.39 -0.70
N PRO A 39 7.19 -0.13 -0.24
CA PRO A 39 6.00 0.68 -0.48
C PRO A 39 5.69 0.74 -1.97
N GLY A 40 4.48 0.34 -2.35
CA GLY A 40 4.07 0.16 -3.75
C GLY A 40 3.92 -1.29 -4.19
N ALA A 41 4.57 -2.25 -3.53
CA ALA A 41 4.51 -3.67 -3.90
C ALA A 41 3.22 -4.35 -3.42
N GLU A 42 2.87 -5.48 -4.04
CA GLU A 42 1.67 -6.25 -3.71
C GLU A 42 1.59 -6.63 -2.23
N GLY A 43 0.45 -6.37 -1.59
CA GLY A 43 0.26 -6.59 -0.15
C GLY A 43 0.98 -5.60 0.77
N CYS A 44 1.65 -4.58 0.22
CA CYS A 44 2.39 -3.57 0.99
C CYS A 44 1.66 -2.23 1.06
N ALA A 45 2.14 -1.31 1.89
CA ALA A 45 1.59 0.03 1.98
C ALA A 45 1.77 0.81 0.66
N CYS A 46 0.83 1.70 0.36
CA CYS A 46 0.93 2.57 -0.80
C CYS A 46 2.09 3.56 -0.66
N THR A 47 2.63 4.03 -1.79
CA THR A 47 3.62 5.12 -1.79
C THR A 47 3.01 6.40 -1.19
N PRO A 48 3.82 7.39 -0.76
CA PRO A 48 3.32 8.66 -0.24
C PRO A 48 2.38 9.43 -1.20
N GLY A 49 2.43 9.11 -2.50
CA GLY A 49 1.53 9.64 -3.53
C GLY A 49 0.23 8.84 -3.73
N GLY A 50 -0.02 7.80 -2.94
CA GLY A 50 -1.16 6.90 -3.10
C GLY A 50 -1.05 5.97 -4.31
N ALA A 51 0.16 5.78 -4.85
CA ALA A 51 0.41 4.92 -6.00
C ALA A 51 1.00 3.57 -5.58
N CYS A 52 0.84 2.57 -6.45
CA CYS A 52 1.40 1.24 -6.33
C CYS A 52 2.13 0.85 -7.62
N ASP A 53 2.96 -0.19 -7.55
CA ASP A 53 3.77 -0.66 -8.68
C ASP A 53 2.89 -1.31 -9.77
N GLY A 54 3.22 -1.08 -11.04
CA GLY A 54 2.55 -1.74 -12.17
C GLY A 54 1.04 -1.48 -12.24
N VAL A 55 0.25 -2.55 -12.13
CA VAL A 55 -1.23 -2.55 -12.23
C VAL A 55 -1.93 -2.55 -10.86
N LEU A 56 -1.16 -2.51 -9.79
CA LEU A 56 -1.67 -2.53 -8.42
C LEU A 56 -2.45 -1.23 -8.13
N THR A 57 -3.52 -1.34 -7.35
CA THR A 57 -4.32 -0.19 -6.89
C THR A 57 -4.16 -0.02 -5.40
N CYS A 58 -3.97 1.24 -4.96
CA CYS A 58 -3.97 1.58 -3.56
C CYS A 58 -5.39 1.55 -2.99
N LEU A 59 -5.74 0.50 -2.26
CA LEU A 59 -7.01 0.34 -1.58
C LEU A 59 -6.77 0.26 -0.07
N SER A 60 -7.38 1.17 0.70
CA SER A 60 -7.25 1.18 2.16
C SER A 60 -5.81 1.19 2.66
N ASN A 61 -4.95 1.99 2.01
CA ASN A 61 -3.52 2.11 2.31
C ASN A 61 -2.71 0.82 2.06
N LEU A 62 -3.24 -0.10 1.24
CA LEU A 62 -2.60 -1.33 0.79
C LEU A 62 -2.64 -1.43 -0.74
N CYS A 63 -1.52 -1.83 -1.33
CA CYS A 63 -1.39 -2.12 -2.74
C CYS A 63 -1.94 -3.51 -3.01
N VAL A 64 -3.12 -3.57 -3.60
CA VAL A 64 -3.76 -4.83 -3.98
C VAL A 64 -3.80 -4.93 -5.48
N ASP A 65 -3.68 -6.15 -5.99
CA ASP A 65 -4.02 -6.41 -7.37
C ASP A 65 -5.52 -6.17 -7.48
N ALA A 66 -5.91 -5.07 -8.14
CA ALA A 66 -7.31 -4.79 -8.39
C ALA A 66 -7.90 -5.77 -9.44
N GLY A 67 -7.12 -6.76 -9.87
CA GLY A 67 -7.35 -7.53 -11.08
C GLY A 67 -7.28 -6.64 -12.31
N PRO A 68 -7.36 -7.24 -13.51
CA PRO A 68 -8.10 -6.58 -14.55
C PRO A 68 -9.47 -6.23 -13.94
N MET A 69 -9.82 -4.94 -13.93
CA MET A 69 -11.18 -4.52 -13.60
C MET A 69 -12.12 -5.45 -14.36
N CYS A 70 -12.77 -6.37 -13.66
CA CYS A 70 -13.42 -7.54 -14.23
C CYS A 70 -14.13 -7.14 -15.53
N PRO A 71 -13.55 -7.44 -16.71
CA PRO A 71 -13.98 -6.78 -17.92
C PRO A 71 -15.43 -7.13 -18.16
N VAL A 72 -16.23 -6.10 -18.35
CA VAL A 72 -17.67 -6.25 -18.41
C VAL A 72 -18.01 -7.27 -19.51
N GLY A 73 -18.60 -8.39 -19.12
CA GLY A 73 -18.90 -9.52 -20.00
C GLY A 73 -18.10 -10.80 -19.75
N GLU A 74 -16.99 -10.79 -19.01
CA GLU A 74 -16.20 -12.00 -18.69
C GLU A 74 -16.83 -12.85 -17.58
N GLU A 75 -16.40 -14.10 -17.46
CA GLU A 75 -16.89 -15.02 -16.44
C GLU A 75 -16.66 -14.48 -15.02
N GLY A 76 -17.71 -14.46 -14.19
CA GLY A 76 -17.66 -13.87 -12.85
C GLY A 76 -17.71 -12.34 -12.82
N CYS A 77 -17.75 -11.67 -13.98
CA CYS A 77 -17.79 -10.22 -14.11
C CYS A 77 -19.20 -9.67 -14.29
N PRO A 78 -19.41 -8.35 -14.09
CA PRO A 78 -20.68 -7.72 -14.41
C PRO A 78 -21.04 -7.86 -15.89
N CYS A 79 -22.33 -8.02 -16.19
CA CYS A 79 -22.81 -8.05 -17.56
C CYS A 79 -22.65 -6.70 -18.27
N THR A 80 -22.57 -6.72 -19.60
CA THR A 80 -22.60 -5.49 -20.41
C THR A 80 -23.85 -4.67 -20.13
N ARG A 81 -23.82 -3.39 -20.47
CA ARG A 81 -25.00 -2.52 -20.42
C ARG A 81 -26.19 -3.09 -21.21
N GLY A 82 -25.93 -3.95 -22.20
CA GLY A 82 -26.94 -4.67 -22.97
C GLY A 82 -27.45 -5.95 -22.32
N GLY A 83 -27.00 -6.30 -21.11
CA GLY A 83 -27.32 -7.57 -20.46
C GLY A 83 -26.67 -8.77 -21.15
N THR A 84 -25.55 -8.58 -21.86
CA THR A 84 -24.83 -9.63 -22.56
C THR A 84 -23.50 -9.95 -21.88
N CYS A 85 -22.95 -11.11 -22.20
CA CYS A 85 -21.64 -11.58 -21.76
C CYS A 85 -20.81 -12.03 -22.96
N ASP A 86 -19.56 -12.40 -22.75
CA ASP A 86 -18.67 -12.99 -23.74
C ASP A 86 -19.32 -14.25 -24.34
N PRO A 87 -19.09 -14.58 -25.63
CA PRO A 87 -19.63 -15.77 -26.27
C PRO A 87 -19.46 -17.03 -25.42
N GLY A 88 -20.59 -17.66 -25.06
CA GLY A 88 -20.61 -18.87 -24.25
C GLY A 88 -21.00 -18.65 -22.79
N LEU A 89 -21.23 -17.40 -22.37
CA LEU A 89 -21.71 -17.04 -21.03
C LEU A 89 -23.14 -16.49 -21.08
N GLN A 90 -23.86 -16.62 -19.96
CA GLN A 90 -25.18 -16.04 -19.74
C GLN A 90 -25.13 -14.96 -18.67
N CYS A 91 -25.83 -13.85 -18.88
CA CYS A 91 -26.01 -12.82 -17.86
C CYS A 91 -27.09 -13.26 -16.87
N VAL A 92 -26.70 -13.62 -15.65
CA VAL A 92 -27.60 -13.99 -14.56
C VAL A 92 -27.46 -13.00 -13.42
N SER A 93 -28.54 -12.29 -13.10
CA SER A 93 -28.60 -11.39 -11.94
C SER A 93 -27.41 -10.42 -11.86
N THR A 94 -27.06 -9.80 -12.99
CA THR A 94 -25.93 -8.86 -13.18
C THR A 94 -24.53 -9.46 -13.29
N THR A 95 -24.38 -10.78 -13.21
CA THR A 95 -23.09 -11.46 -13.34
C THR A 95 -23.09 -12.43 -14.52
N CYS A 96 -21.98 -12.49 -15.23
CA CYS A 96 -21.77 -13.43 -16.32
C CYS A 96 -21.36 -14.80 -15.78
N VAL A 97 -22.12 -15.84 -16.12
CA VAL A 97 -21.91 -17.21 -15.66
C VAL A 97 -21.97 -18.18 -16.83
N ALA A 98 -21.30 -19.33 -16.70
CA ALA A 98 -21.47 -20.42 -17.66
C ALA A 98 -22.93 -20.93 -17.64
N PRO A 99 -23.52 -21.25 -18.82
CA PRO A 99 -24.87 -21.78 -18.96
C PRO A 99 -25.08 -23.14 -18.28
#